data_AF-A0A0J1D223-F1
#
_entry.id   AF-A0A0J1D223-F1
#
_cell.length_a   1.000
_cell.length_b   1.000
_cell.length_c   1.000
_cell.angle_alpha   90.00
_cell.angle_beta   90.00
_cell.angle_gamma   90.00
#
_symmetry.space_group_name_H-M   'P 1'
#
loop_
_entity.id
_entity.type
_entity.pdbx_description
1 polymer ?
#
loop_
_entity_poly.entity_id
_entity_poly.type
_entity_poly.pdbx_seq_one_letter_code
_entity_poly.pdbx_strand_id
1 'polypeptide(L)'
;ATGARTVPPREHGGNCDIKDLSRGSKIYFPVYVDGAGLSVGDLHFSQGDGEITFCGAIEMAGWVHMKVDLIKGGMAKYGIKNPIFKPSPITPHYNDYLIFEGISVDEAGQQHYLDVHVAYRQACLNAIEYMTKFGYSRAQAYSILGTAPVQGHISGVVDIPNACATLWLPTQIFDFDISPNAAGPIKHIKGGVDLPLSLDL
;
A
#
# COMPACT_ATOMS: atom_id res chain seq x y z
N ALA A 1 3.61 17.39 30.14
CA ALA A 1 3.81 17.58 28.69
C ALA A 1 2.83 16.67 27.95
N THR A 2 2.23 17.14 26.85
CA THR A 2 1.42 16.30 25.95
C THR A 2 2.32 15.78 24.83
N GLY A 3 2.23 14.48 24.50
CA GLY A 3 3.04 13.83 23.47
C GLY A 3 2.18 13.38 22.30
N ALA A 4 2.59 13.66 21.07
CA ALA A 4 1.89 13.20 19.89
C ALA A 4 1.96 11.67 19.75
N ARG A 5 0.89 11.05 19.26
CA ARG A 5 0.90 9.63 18.86
C ARG A 5 1.68 9.47 17.55
N THR A 6 2.37 8.33 17.40
CA THR A 6 3.17 7.99 16.21
C THR A 6 2.34 7.54 15.02
N VAL A 7 1.06 7.23 15.21
CA VAL A 7 0.17 6.60 14.21
C VAL A 7 0.10 7.36 12.87
N PRO A 8 -0.27 8.65 12.79
CA PRO A 8 -0.40 9.29 11.48
C PRO A 8 0.95 9.80 10.96
N PRO A 9 1.19 9.75 9.63
CA PRO A 9 2.29 10.47 9.00
C PRO A 9 2.12 11.97 9.17
N ARG A 10 3.25 12.68 9.21
CA ARG A 10 3.30 14.14 9.35
C ARG A 10 4.40 14.74 8.47
N GLU A 11 4.61 16.04 8.58
CA GLU A 11 5.61 16.80 7.82
C GLU A 11 7.03 16.26 8.00
N HIS A 12 7.32 15.64 9.14
CA HIS A 12 8.63 15.05 9.43
C HIS A 12 8.83 13.63 8.87
N GLY A 13 7.82 13.05 8.19
CA GLY A 13 7.75 11.63 7.89
C GLY A 13 6.91 10.90 8.95
N GLY A 14 7.52 9.93 9.65
CA GLY A 14 6.81 9.08 10.62
C GLY A 14 6.25 7.81 9.97
N ASN A 15 5.05 7.38 10.39
CA ASN A 15 4.32 6.24 9.80
C ASN A 15 3.78 6.60 8.42
N CYS A 16 4.66 6.64 7.42
CA CYS A 16 4.24 6.92 6.05
C CYS A 16 3.82 5.66 5.30
N ASP A 17 4.28 4.47 5.75
CA ASP A 17 3.89 3.16 5.21
C ASP A 17 4.01 3.09 3.68
N ILE A 18 5.14 3.60 3.19
CA ILE A 18 5.50 3.60 1.78
C ILE A 18 6.37 2.37 1.51
N LYS A 19 5.78 1.33 0.91
CA LYS A 19 6.49 0.08 0.58
C LYS A 19 7.77 0.30 -0.25
N ASP A 20 7.80 1.36 -1.05
CA ASP A 20 8.93 1.71 -1.92
C ASP A 20 10.09 2.40 -1.18
N LEU A 21 9.88 2.86 0.06
CA LEU A 21 10.94 3.26 0.99
C LEU A 21 11.58 2.00 1.62
N SER A 22 12.09 1.12 0.76
CA SER A 22 12.61 -0.18 1.15
C SER A 22 14.14 -0.19 1.38
N ARG A 23 14.68 -1.35 1.75
CA ARG A 23 16.13 -1.55 1.91
C ARG A 23 16.88 -1.14 0.64
N GLY A 24 17.90 -0.29 0.78
CA GLY A 24 18.67 0.25 -0.34
C GLY A 24 18.19 1.62 -0.86
N SER A 25 17.02 2.10 -0.40
CA SER A 25 16.56 3.46 -0.67
C SER A 25 17.45 4.51 0.01
N LYS A 26 17.40 5.74 -0.51
CA LYS A 26 18.05 6.92 0.09
C LYS A 26 17.01 7.99 0.35
N ILE A 27 16.73 8.26 1.62
CA ILE A 27 15.76 9.27 2.06
C ILE A 27 16.44 10.51 2.64
N TYR A 28 15.78 11.66 2.44
CA TYR A 28 16.20 12.97 2.90
C TYR A 28 15.11 13.53 3.81
N PHE A 29 15.40 13.61 5.10
CA PHE A 29 14.48 14.13 6.12
C PHE A 29 14.72 15.62 6.40
N PRO A 30 13.65 16.41 6.63
CA PRO A 30 13.78 17.72 7.28
C PRO A 30 14.21 17.56 8.74
N VAL A 31 15.02 18.50 9.25
CA VAL A 31 15.56 18.50 10.62
C VAL A 31 14.98 19.68 11.39
N TYR A 32 14.30 19.40 12.50
CA TYR A 32 13.57 20.41 13.29
C TYR A 32 14.23 20.74 14.64
N VAL A 33 15.17 19.92 15.10
CA VAL A 33 15.86 20.08 16.38
C VAL A 33 17.34 19.77 16.23
N ASP A 34 18.16 20.33 17.13
CA ASP A 34 19.58 20.02 17.20
C ASP A 34 19.82 18.52 17.42
N GLY A 35 20.76 17.95 16.66
CA GLY A 35 21.03 16.50 16.68
C GLY A 35 20.02 15.64 15.90
N ALA A 36 18.98 16.24 15.32
CA ALA A 36 17.90 15.63 14.53
C ALA A 36 17.01 14.60 15.25
N GLY A 37 17.57 13.68 16.05
CA GLY A 37 16.81 12.67 16.78
C GLY A 37 16.14 11.63 15.88
N LEU A 38 16.88 11.05 14.94
CA LEU A 38 16.37 10.01 14.03
C LEU A 38 15.96 8.74 14.82
N SER A 39 14.72 8.31 14.62
CA SER A 39 14.15 7.07 15.14
C SER A 39 13.59 6.23 14.00
N VAL A 40 13.61 4.90 14.13
CA VAL A 40 13.05 3.95 13.17
C VAL A 40 12.42 2.76 13.90
N GLY A 41 11.33 2.23 13.36
CA GLY A 41 10.58 1.08 13.85
C GLY A 41 9.67 0.57 12.73
N ASP A 42 8.64 -0.19 13.08
CA ASP A 42 7.56 -0.60 12.17
C ASP A 42 8.08 -1.29 10.90
N LEU A 43 8.82 -2.38 11.09
CA LEU A 43 9.46 -3.07 9.97
C LEU A 43 8.46 -3.99 9.28
N HIS A 44 8.30 -3.74 7.99
CA HIS A 44 7.48 -4.56 7.12
C HIS A 44 8.34 -5.47 6.26
N PHE A 45 8.02 -6.76 6.24
CA PHE A 45 8.65 -7.69 5.29
C PHE A 45 8.13 -7.46 3.87
N SER A 46 6.84 -7.17 3.74
CA SER A 46 6.16 -6.77 2.50
C SER A 46 4.86 -6.06 2.85
N GLN A 47 4.41 -5.16 1.98
CA GLN A 47 3.18 -4.38 2.13
C GLN A 47 2.58 -4.12 0.75
N GLY A 48 1.25 -4.06 0.65
CA GLY A 48 0.55 -3.48 -0.49
C GLY A 48 0.36 -1.96 -0.37
N ASP A 49 0.17 -1.28 -1.50
CA ASP A 49 -0.08 0.16 -1.47
C ASP A 49 -1.37 0.53 -0.72
N GLY A 50 -1.22 1.51 0.17
CA GLY A 50 -2.29 2.03 1.02
C GLY A 50 -2.52 1.23 2.31
N GLU A 51 -1.80 0.12 2.52
CA GLU A 51 -1.88 -0.72 3.72
C GLU A 51 -3.34 -0.95 4.16
N ILE A 52 -4.18 -1.37 3.21
CA ILE A 52 -5.64 -1.28 3.36
C ILE A 52 -6.15 -2.05 4.59
N THR A 53 -5.43 -3.07 5.04
CA THR A 53 -5.74 -3.89 6.21
C THR A 53 -5.59 -3.18 7.55
N PHE A 54 -4.91 -2.01 7.59
CA PHE A 54 -4.52 -1.24 8.77
C PHE A 54 -3.62 -1.99 9.76
N CYS A 55 -4.04 -3.17 10.23
CA CYS A 55 -3.15 -4.20 10.75
C CYS A 55 -2.51 -4.95 9.55
N GLY A 56 -1.95 -4.19 8.61
CA GLY A 56 -0.84 -4.63 7.79
C GLY A 56 0.44 -4.39 8.58
N ALA A 57 1.61 -4.41 7.96
CA ALA A 57 1.95 -5.08 6.72
C ALA A 57 2.15 -6.59 7.00
N ILE A 58 3.14 -7.24 6.40
CA ILE A 58 3.78 -8.37 7.08
C ILE A 58 4.69 -7.78 8.17
N GLU A 59 4.11 -7.53 9.35
CA GLU A 59 4.80 -6.96 10.50
C GLU A 59 5.88 -7.88 11.06
N MET A 60 7.03 -7.30 11.41
CA MET A 60 8.12 -8.07 12.01
C MET A 60 9.02 -7.28 12.96
N ALA A 61 9.57 -7.99 13.94
CA ALA A 61 10.79 -7.56 14.58
C ALA A 61 11.98 -7.74 13.62
N GLY A 62 12.98 -6.88 13.72
CA GLY A 62 14.16 -6.97 12.85
C GLY A 62 15.21 -5.91 13.19
N TRP A 63 16.03 -5.59 12.20
CA TRP A 63 17.11 -4.62 12.32
C TRP A 63 17.23 -3.79 11.05
N VAL A 64 17.66 -2.54 11.20
CA VAL A 64 17.98 -1.64 10.09
C VAL A 64 19.46 -1.29 10.17
N HIS A 65 20.19 -1.55 9.09
CA HIS A 65 21.56 -1.04 8.93
C HIS A 65 21.51 0.19 8.03
N MET A 66 21.92 1.35 8.57
CA MET A 66 21.83 2.64 7.89
C MET A 66 23.13 3.43 7.96
N LYS A 67 23.31 4.31 6.97
CA LYS A 67 24.31 5.37 6.97
C LYS A 67 23.59 6.72 6.99
N VAL A 68 24.10 7.65 7.78
CA VAL A 68 23.59 9.03 7.86
C VAL A 68 24.65 10.02 7.36
N ASP A 69 24.19 11.12 6.78
CA ASP A 69 24.98 12.27 6.35
C ASP A 69 24.12 13.54 6.40
N LEU A 70 24.72 14.72 6.27
CA LEU A 70 24.05 16.00 6.48
C LEU A 70 24.23 16.96 5.30
N ILE A 71 23.11 17.48 4.79
CA ILE A 71 23.09 18.61 3.85
C ILE A 71 22.77 19.89 4.63
N LYS A 72 23.79 20.71 4.88
CA LYS A 72 23.61 21.98 5.62
C LYS A 72 22.70 22.94 4.85
N GLY A 73 21.63 23.37 5.52
CA GLY A 73 20.60 24.24 4.93
C GLY A 73 19.76 23.56 3.85
N GLY A 74 19.69 22.22 3.82
CA GLY A 74 19.03 21.45 2.76
C GLY A 74 17.56 21.83 2.56
N MET A 75 16.80 22.08 3.64
CA MET A 75 15.38 22.44 3.53
C MET A 75 15.15 23.71 2.70
N ALA A 76 15.89 24.78 2.98
CA ALA A 76 15.78 26.04 2.24
C ALA A 76 16.32 25.92 0.81
N LYS A 77 17.43 25.20 0.60
CA LYS A 77 18.06 25.03 -0.71
C LYS A 77 17.18 24.26 -1.71
N TYR A 78 16.40 23.30 -1.23
CA TYR A 78 15.61 22.40 -2.08
C TYR A 78 14.10 22.51 -1.88
N GLY A 79 13.62 23.48 -1.08
CA GLY A 79 12.19 23.67 -0.83
C GLY A 79 11.52 22.48 -0.13
N ILE A 80 12.23 21.81 0.80
CA ILE A 80 11.73 20.59 1.44
C ILE A 80 10.69 20.94 2.51
N LYS A 81 9.47 20.41 2.34
CA LYS A 81 8.41 20.41 3.35
C LYS A 81 8.27 19.03 3.99
N ASN A 82 7.95 18.03 3.18
CA ASN A 82 7.88 16.61 3.56
C ASN A 82 9.15 15.89 3.09
N PRO A 83 9.48 14.69 3.62
CA PRO A 83 10.65 13.94 3.17
C PRO A 83 10.57 13.61 1.66
N ILE A 84 11.73 13.52 1.02
CA ILE A 84 11.87 13.02 -0.36
C ILE A 84 12.85 11.84 -0.35
N PHE A 85 12.72 10.90 -1.28
CA PHE A 85 13.63 9.76 -1.34
C PHE A 85 13.86 9.28 -2.77
N LYS A 86 14.98 8.55 -2.95
CA LYS A 86 15.23 7.72 -4.12
C LYS A 86 14.94 6.27 -3.75
N PRO A 87 14.13 5.54 -4.54
CA PRO A 87 13.81 4.14 -4.26
C PRO A 87 15.04 3.24 -4.38
N SER A 88 14.92 2.04 -3.85
CA SER A 88 15.98 1.04 -3.89
C SER A 88 16.25 0.56 -5.31
N PRO A 89 17.52 0.31 -5.69
CA PRO A 89 17.84 -0.42 -6.92
C PRO A 89 17.59 -1.94 -6.80
N ILE A 90 17.22 -2.44 -5.62
CA ILE A 90 16.98 -3.86 -5.35
C ILE A 90 15.52 -4.02 -4.92
N THR A 91 14.65 -4.37 -5.87
CA THR A 91 13.23 -4.60 -5.64
C THR A 91 12.79 -5.93 -6.24
N PRO A 92 11.70 -6.54 -5.76
CA PRO A 92 11.04 -7.61 -6.49
C PRO A 92 10.64 -7.11 -7.89
N HIS A 93 10.98 -7.87 -8.92
CA HIS A 93 10.63 -7.52 -10.29
C HIS A 93 9.39 -8.31 -10.71
N TYR A 94 8.21 -7.74 -10.44
CA TYR A 94 6.96 -8.18 -11.04
C TYR A 94 6.61 -7.26 -12.21
N ASN A 95 6.26 -7.85 -13.35
CA ASN A 95 6.00 -7.16 -14.61
C ASN A 95 4.74 -7.65 -15.33
N ASP A 96 4.04 -8.65 -14.77
CA ASP A 96 2.73 -9.08 -15.22
C ASP A 96 1.69 -8.75 -14.14
N TYR A 97 0.77 -7.85 -14.49
CA TYR A 97 -0.23 -7.30 -13.59
C TYR A 97 -1.62 -7.45 -14.18
N LEU A 98 -2.55 -7.90 -13.35
CA LEU A 98 -3.97 -7.72 -13.61
C LEU A 98 -4.43 -6.46 -12.87
N ILE A 99 -4.96 -5.49 -13.62
CA ILE A 99 -5.26 -4.15 -13.11
C ILE A 99 -6.76 -3.97 -12.96
N PHE A 100 -7.18 -3.52 -11.77
CA PHE A 100 -8.57 -3.29 -11.39
C PHE A 100 -8.83 -1.80 -11.26
N GLU A 101 -9.94 -1.34 -11.81
CA GLU A 101 -10.36 0.08 -11.76
C GLU A 101 -11.41 0.33 -10.69
N GLY A 102 -11.47 1.56 -10.21
CA GLY A 102 -12.54 2.06 -9.36
C GLY A 102 -12.74 3.56 -9.55
N ILE A 103 -13.95 4.03 -9.26
CA ILE A 103 -14.39 5.42 -9.44
C ILE A 103 -15.01 5.98 -8.16
N SER A 104 -15.22 7.30 -8.10
CA SER A 104 -15.86 8.01 -6.97
C SER A 104 -17.37 7.75 -6.81
N VAL A 105 -17.79 6.50 -6.95
CA VAL A 105 -19.16 6.01 -6.68
C VAL A 105 -19.05 4.86 -5.69
N ASP A 106 -19.74 4.96 -4.56
CA ASP A 106 -19.60 3.97 -3.49
C ASP A 106 -20.47 2.72 -3.69
N GLU A 107 -20.36 1.79 -2.74
CA GLU A 107 -21.05 0.50 -2.74
C GLU A 107 -22.59 0.63 -2.75
N ALA A 108 -23.13 1.76 -2.30
CA ALA A 108 -24.57 2.05 -2.34
C ALA A 108 -25.00 2.73 -3.66
N GLY A 109 -24.07 2.99 -4.57
CA GLY A 109 -24.29 3.73 -5.80
C GLY A 109 -24.34 5.25 -5.60
N GLN A 110 -23.93 5.76 -4.43
CA GLN A 110 -23.91 7.19 -4.17
C GLN A 110 -22.70 7.84 -4.86
N GLN A 111 -22.96 8.92 -5.59
CA GLN A 111 -21.94 9.73 -6.27
C GLN A 111 -21.18 10.61 -5.26
N HIS A 112 -19.85 10.59 -5.33
CA HIS A 112 -18.92 11.48 -4.63
C HIS A 112 -18.19 12.40 -5.61
N TYR A 113 -17.54 13.48 -5.15
CA TYR A 113 -16.87 14.44 -6.02
C TYR A 113 -15.35 14.33 -5.91
N LEU A 114 -14.70 13.82 -6.98
CA LEU A 114 -13.24 13.62 -7.07
C LEU A 114 -12.63 12.93 -5.84
N ASP A 115 -13.34 11.93 -5.31
CA ASP A 115 -12.93 11.18 -4.12
C ASP A 115 -12.10 9.95 -4.52
N VAL A 116 -10.78 10.08 -4.34
CA VAL A 116 -9.80 9.02 -4.62
C VAL A 116 -9.87 7.88 -3.61
N HIS A 117 -10.29 8.15 -2.37
CA HIS A 117 -10.42 7.13 -1.35
C HIS A 117 -11.58 6.18 -1.67
N VAL A 118 -12.74 6.72 -2.09
CA VAL A 118 -13.85 5.90 -2.60
C VAL A 118 -13.42 5.15 -3.86
N ALA A 119 -12.75 5.82 -4.81
CA ALA A 119 -12.27 5.19 -6.03
C ALA A 119 -11.32 4.01 -5.76
N TYR A 120 -10.33 4.18 -4.87
CA TYR A 120 -9.38 3.12 -4.55
C TYR A 120 -10.04 1.98 -3.76
N ARG A 121 -11.02 2.28 -2.89
CA ARG A 121 -11.84 1.26 -2.24
C ARG A 121 -12.56 0.39 -3.27
N GLN A 122 -13.20 0.98 -4.28
CA GLN A 122 -13.88 0.23 -5.34
C GLN A 122 -12.91 -0.65 -6.14
N ALA A 123 -11.72 -0.14 -6.49
CA ALA A 123 -10.69 -0.93 -7.17
C ALA A 123 -10.27 -2.16 -6.34
N CYS A 124 -10.08 -2.00 -5.03
CA CYS A 124 -9.78 -3.10 -4.12
C CYS A 124 -10.93 -4.11 -4.01
N LEU A 125 -12.18 -3.63 -3.87
CA LEU A 125 -13.36 -4.51 -3.81
C LEU A 125 -13.53 -5.32 -5.09
N ASN A 126 -13.28 -4.73 -6.25
CA ASN A 126 -13.28 -5.42 -7.54
C ASN A 126 -12.23 -6.52 -7.61
N ALA A 127 -11.00 -6.26 -7.13
CA ALA A 127 -9.94 -7.26 -7.05
C ALA A 127 -10.30 -8.40 -6.08
N ILE A 128 -10.86 -8.09 -4.92
CA ILE A 128 -11.33 -9.08 -3.94
C ILE A 128 -12.39 -9.99 -4.57
N GLU A 129 -13.41 -9.42 -5.21
CA GLU A 129 -14.46 -10.19 -5.88
C GLU A 129 -13.91 -11.07 -6.99
N TYR A 130 -12.93 -10.59 -7.75
CA TYR A 130 -12.25 -11.39 -8.77
C TYR A 130 -11.56 -12.63 -8.16
N MET A 131 -10.78 -12.44 -7.10
CA MET A 131 -10.07 -13.52 -6.41
C MET A 131 -11.03 -14.58 -5.82
N THR A 132 -12.24 -14.19 -5.40
CA THR A 132 -13.25 -15.16 -4.93
C THR A 132 -13.64 -16.18 -6.00
N LYS A 133 -13.52 -15.84 -7.29
CA LYS A 133 -13.87 -16.76 -8.38
C LYS A 133 -12.86 -17.91 -8.53
N PHE A 134 -11.66 -17.74 -8.00
CA PHE A 134 -10.61 -18.76 -7.92
C PHE A 134 -10.64 -19.56 -6.61
N GLY A 135 -11.56 -19.22 -5.70
CA GLY A 135 -11.84 -19.98 -4.47
C GLY A 135 -11.29 -19.36 -3.18
N TYR A 136 -10.62 -18.21 -3.24
CA TYR A 136 -10.22 -17.48 -2.04
C TYR A 136 -11.43 -16.98 -1.25
N SER A 137 -11.33 -16.98 0.09
CA SER A 137 -12.25 -16.22 0.92
C SER A 137 -12.03 -14.71 0.71
N ARG A 138 -13.05 -13.88 1.01
CA ARG A 138 -12.88 -12.42 0.99
C ARG A 138 -11.79 -11.96 1.97
N ALA A 139 -11.66 -12.63 3.12
CA ALA A 139 -10.64 -12.33 4.12
C ALA A 139 -9.22 -12.64 3.61
N GLN A 140 -9.04 -13.78 2.93
CA GLN A 140 -7.77 -14.13 2.27
C GLN A 140 -7.41 -13.12 1.19
N ALA A 141 -8.34 -12.79 0.30
CA ALA A 141 -8.11 -11.81 -0.75
C ALA A 141 -7.74 -10.44 -0.16
N TYR A 142 -8.46 -9.97 0.85
CA TYR A 142 -8.17 -8.72 1.53
C TYR A 142 -6.78 -8.72 2.20
N SER A 143 -6.41 -9.81 2.87
CA SER A 143 -5.09 -9.97 3.48
C SER A 143 -3.97 -9.99 2.43
N ILE A 144 -4.18 -10.63 1.28
CA ILE A 144 -3.23 -10.61 0.16
C ILE A 144 -3.03 -9.18 -0.34
N LEU A 145 -4.09 -8.39 -0.51
CA LEU A 145 -3.97 -7.00 -0.94
C LEU A 145 -3.25 -6.09 0.08
N GLY A 146 -3.32 -6.40 1.37
CA GLY A 146 -2.55 -5.68 2.40
C GLY A 146 -1.06 -6.04 2.47
N THR A 147 -0.68 -7.23 1.99
CA THR A 147 0.66 -7.81 2.23
C THR A 147 1.50 -8.04 0.97
N ALA A 148 0.90 -8.47 -0.13
CA ALA A 148 1.58 -8.60 -1.41
C ALA A 148 1.88 -7.20 -1.98
N PRO A 149 2.97 -7.02 -2.77
CA PRO A 149 3.37 -5.71 -3.29
C PRO A 149 2.50 -5.28 -4.49
N VAL A 150 1.19 -5.21 -4.26
CA VAL A 150 0.22 -4.62 -5.18
C VAL A 150 0.48 -3.12 -5.31
N GLN A 151 0.17 -2.56 -6.48
CA GLN A 151 0.34 -1.13 -6.74
C GLN A 151 -1.00 -0.40 -6.67
N GLY A 152 -1.02 0.75 -6.02
CA GLY A 152 -2.16 1.64 -5.95
C GLY A 152 -1.84 2.95 -6.64
N HIS A 153 -2.61 3.28 -7.69
CA HIS A 153 -2.39 4.50 -8.46
C HIS A 153 -3.59 5.43 -8.37
N ILE A 154 -3.31 6.71 -8.14
CA ILE A 154 -4.23 7.80 -8.46
C ILE A 154 -4.10 8.05 -9.97
N SER A 155 -4.87 7.30 -10.76
CA SER A 155 -4.73 7.27 -12.22
C SER A 155 -5.30 8.52 -12.89
N GLY A 156 -6.42 9.03 -12.39
CA GLY A 156 -7.04 10.27 -12.87
C GLY A 156 -7.76 11.00 -11.73
N VAL A 157 -7.61 12.33 -11.66
CA VAL A 157 -8.17 13.15 -10.55
C VAL A 157 -8.81 14.46 -11.04
N VAL A 158 -9.13 14.54 -12.33
CA VAL A 158 -9.59 15.78 -12.97
C VAL A 158 -10.94 15.63 -13.67
N ASP A 159 -11.33 14.41 -14.02
CA ASP A 159 -12.53 14.14 -14.83
C ASP A 159 -13.78 14.14 -13.96
N ILE A 160 -14.40 15.30 -13.81
CA ILE A 160 -15.58 15.44 -12.96
C ILE A 160 -16.75 14.55 -13.45
N PRO A 161 -17.51 13.92 -12.51
CA PRO A 161 -17.35 13.99 -11.06
C PRO A 161 -16.36 12.95 -10.49
N ASN A 162 -15.83 12.04 -11.29
CA ASN A 162 -15.17 10.83 -10.82
C ASN A 162 -13.64 10.90 -10.88
N ALA A 163 -12.98 10.74 -9.74
CA ALA A 163 -11.61 10.29 -9.75
C ALA A 163 -11.56 8.84 -10.24
N CYS A 164 -10.44 8.44 -10.84
CA CYS A 164 -10.12 7.08 -11.23
C CYS A 164 -8.89 6.62 -10.43
N ALA A 165 -9.02 5.51 -9.73
CA ALA A 165 -7.92 4.83 -9.06
C ALA A 165 -7.79 3.41 -9.59
N THR A 166 -6.57 2.89 -9.64
CA THR A 166 -6.32 1.50 -10.05
C THR A 166 -5.53 0.72 -9.01
N LEU A 167 -5.87 -0.55 -8.86
CA LEU A 167 -5.14 -1.54 -8.07
C LEU A 167 -4.51 -2.57 -9.01
N TRP A 168 -3.18 -2.74 -8.93
CA TRP A 168 -2.42 -3.63 -9.80
C TRP A 168 -2.01 -4.87 -9.00
N LEU A 169 -2.60 -6.02 -9.32
CA LEU A 169 -2.30 -7.29 -8.69
C LEU A 169 -1.22 -8.03 -9.51
N PRO A 170 0.01 -8.24 -8.98
CA PRO A 170 1.04 -8.98 -9.69
C PRO A 170 0.62 -10.45 -9.80
N THR A 171 0.36 -10.93 -11.02
CA THR A 171 -0.11 -12.31 -11.26
C THR A 171 0.94 -13.36 -10.90
N GLN A 172 2.21 -12.96 -10.93
CA GLN A 172 3.38 -13.81 -10.67
C GLN A 172 3.51 -14.28 -9.21
N ILE A 173 2.68 -13.79 -8.29
CA ILE A 173 2.66 -14.26 -6.89
C ILE A 173 1.85 -15.55 -6.72
N PHE A 174 1.04 -15.92 -7.73
CA PHE A 174 0.21 -17.13 -7.71
C PHE A 174 0.93 -18.28 -8.42
N ASP A 175 0.72 -19.51 -7.94
CA ASP A 175 1.23 -20.74 -8.55
C ASP A 175 0.32 -21.31 -9.65
N PHE A 176 -0.78 -20.62 -9.95
CA PHE A 176 -1.69 -20.90 -11.06
C PHE A 176 -2.04 -19.60 -11.80
N ASP A 177 -2.43 -19.74 -13.07
CA ASP A 177 -2.83 -18.60 -13.91
C ASP A 177 -4.17 -18.02 -13.43
N ILE A 178 -4.16 -16.72 -13.11
CA ILE A 178 -5.35 -15.96 -12.75
C ILE A 178 -5.84 -15.06 -13.89
N SER A 179 -5.31 -15.21 -15.09
CA SER A 179 -5.68 -14.37 -16.24
C SER A 179 -7.10 -14.69 -16.74
N PRO A 180 -7.89 -13.66 -17.12
CA PRO A 180 -9.17 -13.88 -17.79
C PRO A 180 -8.99 -14.67 -19.09
N ASN A 181 -9.83 -15.68 -19.31
CA ASN A 181 -9.85 -16.45 -20.54
C ASN A 181 -11.28 -16.91 -20.89
N ALA A 182 -11.47 -17.43 -22.11
CA ALA A 182 -12.79 -17.79 -22.62
C ALA A 182 -13.48 -18.94 -21.86
N ALA A 183 -12.74 -19.78 -21.14
CA ALA A 183 -13.30 -20.87 -20.34
C ALA A 183 -13.80 -20.40 -18.96
N GLY A 184 -13.46 -19.17 -18.56
CA GLY A 184 -13.75 -18.64 -17.22
C GLY A 184 -12.79 -19.17 -16.15
N PRO A 185 -12.96 -18.71 -14.90
CA PRO A 185 -12.07 -19.07 -13.79
C PRO A 185 -12.30 -20.50 -13.32
N ILE A 186 -11.22 -21.19 -12.98
CA ILE A 186 -11.24 -22.49 -12.30
C ILE A 186 -11.03 -22.25 -10.80
N LYS A 187 -11.83 -22.90 -9.95
CA LYS A 187 -11.63 -22.86 -8.50
C LYS A 187 -10.41 -23.72 -8.11
N HIS A 188 -9.25 -23.08 -7.99
CA HIS A 188 -8.01 -23.71 -7.55
C HIS A 188 -7.97 -23.91 -6.04
N ILE A 189 -8.50 -22.94 -5.28
CA ILE A 189 -8.58 -23.02 -3.82
C ILE A 189 -9.88 -23.75 -3.43
N LYS A 190 -9.74 -24.91 -2.78
CA LYS A 190 -10.86 -25.84 -2.49
C LYS A 190 -11.43 -25.69 -1.08
N GLY A 191 -11.07 -24.62 -0.36
CA GLY A 191 -11.40 -24.42 1.05
C GLY A 191 -10.49 -25.20 2.00
N GLY A 192 -10.81 -25.18 3.30
CA GLY A 192 -10.06 -25.86 4.36
C GLY A 192 -9.51 -24.88 5.41
N VAL A 193 -8.46 -24.15 5.06
CA VAL A 193 -7.84 -23.13 5.94
C VAL A 193 -8.33 -21.74 5.53
N ASP A 194 -8.67 -20.92 6.51
CA ASP A 194 -9.03 -19.50 6.34
C ASP A 194 -8.35 -18.66 7.44
N LEU A 195 -8.48 -17.33 7.35
CA LEU A 195 -7.97 -16.42 8.37
C LEU A 195 -8.73 -16.62 9.70
N PRO A 196 -8.05 -16.59 10.85
CA PRO A 196 -8.73 -16.58 12.14
C PRO A 196 -9.68 -15.39 12.28
N LEU A 197 -10.91 -15.64 12.75
CA LEU A 197 -11.91 -14.63 13.05
C LEU A 197 -12.24 -14.67 14.53
N SER A 198 -12.04 -13.56 15.23
CA SER A 198 -12.53 -13.35 16.59
C SER A 198 -13.82 -12.55 16.53
N LEU A 199 -14.86 -13.01 17.22
CA LEU A 199 -16.10 -12.25 17.37
C LEU A 199 -15.89 -11.09 18.35
N ASP A 200 -16.62 -10.00 18.13
CA ASP A 200 -16.67 -8.87 19.06
C ASP A 200 -17.27 -9.30 20.42
N LEU A 201 -16.88 -8.56 21.48
CA LEU A 201 -17.34 -8.76 22.85
C LEU A 201 -18.76 -8.21 23.09
#